data_AF-A0A550BSK4-F1
#
_entry.id   AF-A0A550BSK4-F1
#
_cell.length_a   1.000
_cell.length_b   1.000
_cell.length_c   1.000
_cell.angle_alpha   90.00
_cell.angle_beta   90.00
_cell.angle_gamma   90.00
#
_symmetry.space_group_name_H-M   'P 1'
#
loop_
_entity.id
_entity.type
_entity.pdbx_description
1 polymer ?
#
loop_
_entity_poly.entity_id
_entity_poly.type
_entity_poly.pdbx_seq_one_letter_code
_entity_poly.pdbx_strand_id
1 'polypeptide(L)' 'LAVTASTGVAAANVGGCTIHSWAGFPATFGDIGDLLKRLRASPARGRWEAVEVLVIDE' A
#
# COMPACT_ATOMS: atom_id res chain seq x y z
N LEU A 1 -3.12 1.82 -12.70
CA LEU A 1 -3.93 0.79 -11.98
C LEU A 1 -3.03 0.06 -10.99
N ALA A 2 -3.41 0.00 -9.72
CA ALA A 2 -2.80 -0.84 -8.70
C ALA A 2 -3.85 -1.84 -8.20
N VAL A 3 -3.48 -3.12 -8.13
CA VAL A 3 -4.34 -4.20 -7.60
C VAL A 3 -3.72 -4.69 -6.30
N THR A 4 -4.50 -4.65 -5.22
CA THR A 4 -4.03 -4.99 -3.89
C THR A 4 -5.01 -5.88 -3.15
N ALA A 5 -4.54 -6.57 -2.11
CA ALA A 5 -5.40 -7.29 -1.15
C ALA A 5 -4.87 -7.16 0.29
N SER A 6 -5.60 -7.58 1.33
CA SER A 6 -5.10 -7.54 2.72
C SER A 6 -4.09 -8.64 3.01
N THR A 7 -4.25 -9.82 2.39
CA THR A 7 -3.36 -10.97 2.60
C THR A 7 -2.53 -11.28 1.37
N GLY A 8 -1.36 -11.89 1.59
CA GLY A 8 -0.48 -12.31 0.49
C GLY A 8 -1.14 -13.37 -0.42
N VAL A 9 -1.96 -14.25 0.15
CA VAL A 9 -2.67 -15.29 -0.61
C VAL A 9 -3.76 -14.67 -1.49
N ALA A 10 -4.59 -13.76 -0.95
CA ALA A 10 -5.60 -13.05 -1.73
C ALA A 10 -4.96 -12.20 -2.83
N ALA A 11 -3.89 -11.47 -2.50
CA ALA A 11 -3.16 -10.66 -3.46
C ALA A 11 -2.60 -11.51 -4.63
N ALA A 12 -2.07 -12.70 -4.33
CA ALA A 12 -1.62 -13.63 -5.36
C ALA A 12 -2.76 -14.10 -6.28
N ASN A 13 -3.96 -14.33 -5.74
CA ASN A 13 -5.13 -14.75 -6.52
C ASN A 13 -5.62 -13.68 -7.51
N VAL A 14 -5.46 -12.39 -7.18
CA VAL A 14 -5.82 -11.27 -8.06
C VAL A 14 -4.65 -10.68 -8.86
N GLY A 15 -3.48 -11.32 -8.83
CA GLY A 15 -2.29 -10.85 -9.55
C GLY A 15 -1.75 -9.51 -9.05
N GLY A 16 -1.97 -9.20 -7.77
CA GLY A 16 -1.56 -7.97 -7.10
C GLY A 16 -0.49 -8.19 -6.03
N CYS A 17 -0.40 -7.25 -5.09
CA CYS A 17 0.40 -7.39 -3.87
C CYS A 17 -0.40 -6.93 -2.65
N THR A 18 0.12 -7.09 -1.44
CA THR A 18 -0.63 -6.62 -0.27
C THR A 18 -0.71 -5.10 -0.24
N ILE A 19 -1.78 -4.55 0.34
CA ILE A 19 -1.91 -3.10 0.51
C ILE A 19 -0.74 -2.53 1.33
N HIS A 20 -0.24 -3.26 2.33
CA HIS A 20 0.92 -2.85 3.14
C HIS A 20 2.20 -2.72 2.30
N SER A 21 2.48 -3.73 1.47
CA SER A 21 3.64 -3.71 0.57
C SER A 21 3.53 -2.61 -0.48
N TRP A 22 2.35 -2.44 -1.08
CA TRP A 22 2.11 -1.41 -2.08
C TRP A 22 2.19 0.00 -1.49
N ALA A 23 1.51 0.24 -0.37
CA ALA A 23 1.38 1.56 0.23
C ALA A 23 2.63 2.01 1.02
N GLY A 24 3.50 1.08 1.38
CA GLY A 24 4.77 1.36 2.07
C GLY A 24 4.62 1.63 3.57
N PHE A 25 3.55 1.14 4.20
CA PHE A 25 3.35 1.23 5.64
C PHE A 25 3.31 -0.14 6.31
N PRO A 26 3.81 -0.28 7.55
CA PRO A 26 3.77 -1.54 8.29
C PRO A 26 2.34 -1.89 8.73
N ALA A 27 2.06 -3.18 8.95
CA ALA A 27 0.75 -3.65 9.43
C ALA A 27 0.34 -3.02 10.78
N THR A 28 1.33 -2.72 11.63
CA THR A 28 1.15 -1.98 12.88
C THR A 28 1.92 -0.67 12.82
N PHE A 29 1.25 0.43 13.11
CA PHE A 29 1.87 1.75 13.26
C PHE A 29 1.37 2.40 14.55
N GLY A 30 2.18 3.30 15.09
CA GLY A 30 1.81 4.10 16.25
C GLY A 30 1.03 5.34 15.80
N ASP A 31 1.66 6.50 15.94
CA ASP A 31 1.07 7.77 15.51
C ASP A 31 0.96 7.89 13.99
N ILE A 32 -0.21 8.34 13.53
CA ILE A 32 -0.50 8.56 12.09
C ILE A 32 0.36 9.70 11.54
N GLY A 33 0.61 10.76 12.31
CA GLY A 33 1.42 11.89 11.88
C GLY A 33 2.85 11.47 11.54
N ASP A 34 3.47 10.67 12.40
CA ASP A 34 4.79 10.12 12.17
C ASP A 34 4.83 9.12 11.00
N LEU A 35 3.80 8.31 10.83
CA LEU A 35 3.65 7.46 9.64
C LEU A 35 3.63 8.30 8.35
N LEU A 36 2.81 9.36 8.31
CA LEU A 36 2.69 10.22 7.13
C LEU A 36 4.00 10.96 6.82
N LYS A 37 4.76 11.38 7.83
CA LYS A 37 6.10 11.96 7.63
C LYS A 37 7.04 10.95 6.95
N ARG A 38 7.05 9.70 7.42
CA ARG A 38 7.88 8.62 6.84
C ARG A 38 7.45 8.29 5.41
N LEU A 39 6.15 8.18 5.16
CA LEU A 39 5.60 7.88 3.83
C LEU A 39 5.97 8.95 2.79
N ARG A 40 5.94 10.24 3.18
CA ARG A 40 6.34 11.36 2.30
C ARG A 40 7.82 11.30 1.87
N ALA A 41 8.68 10.69 2.66
CA ALA A 41 10.10 10.48 2.34
C ALA A 41 10.38 9.11 1.70
N SER A 42 9.36 8.24 1.62
CA SER A 42 9.52 6.88 1.12
C SER A 42 9.35 6.81 -0.40
N PRO A 43 9.91 5.79 -1.07
CA PRO A 43 9.64 5.50 -2.48
C PRO A 43 8.16 5.23 -2.78
N ALA A 44 7.34 4.90 -1.77
CA ALA A 44 5.91 4.66 -1.95
C ALA A 44 5.16 5.94 -2.35
N ARG A 45 5.70 7.12 -2.03
CA ARG A 45 5.13 8.41 -2.43
C ARG A 45 4.88 8.48 -3.94
N GLY A 46 5.84 8.05 -4.75
CA GLY A 46 5.70 8.08 -6.21
C GLY A 46 4.55 7.19 -6.71
N ARG A 47 4.29 6.06 -6.04
CA ARG A 47 3.14 5.19 -6.37
C ARG A 47 1.81 5.85 -6.01
N TRP A 48 1.75 6.51 -4.86
CA TRP A 48 0.57 7.26 -4.43
C TRP A 48 0.25 8.44 -5.36
N GLU A 49 1.27 9.16 -5.83
CA GLU A 49 1.09 10.29 -6.74
C GLU A 49 0.73 9.84 -8.17
N ALA A 50 1.21 8.68 -8.62
CA ALA A 50 1.01 8.19 -9.98
C ALA A 50 -0.21 7.29 -10.17
N VAL A 51 -0.80 6.74 -9.09
CA VAL A 51 -1.91 5.79 -9.22
C VAL A 51 -3.22 6.51 -9.55
N GLU A 52 -3.83 6.13 -10.67
CA GLU A 52 -5.15 6.64 -11.06
C GLU A 52 -6.31 5.83 -10.48
N VAL A 53 -6.09 4.53 -10.31
CA VAL A 53 -7.08 3.57 -9.78
C VAL A 53 -6.36 2.60 -8.85
N LEU A 54 -6.83 2.52 -7.61
CA LEU A 54 -6.41 1.56 -6.60
C LEU A 54 -7.56 0.59 -6.32
N VAL A 55 -7.36 -0.68 -6.63
CA VAL A 55 -8.29 -1.77 -6.35
C VAL A 55 -7.82 -2.48 -5.08
N ILE A 56 -8.75 -2.73 -4.17
CA ILE A 56 -8.50 -3.44 -2.91
C ILE A 56 -9.49 -4.60 -2.88
N ASP A 57 -8.96 -5.81 -3.02
CA ASP A 57 -9.63 -7.07 -2.71
C ASP A 57 -9.31 -7.49 -1.27
N GLU A 58 -9.93 -8.57 -0.80
CA GLU A 58 -9.96 -9.01 0.60
C GLU A 58 -8.62 -8.92 1.35
#